data_AF-A0A520UI67-F1
#
_entry.id   AF-A0A520UI67-F1
#
_cell.length_a   1.000
_cell.length_b   1.000
_cell.length_c   1.000
_cell.angle_alpha   90.00
_cell.angle_beta   90.00
_cell.angle_gamma   90.00
#
_symmetry.space_group_name_H-M   'P 1'
#
loop_
_entity.id
_entity.type
_entity.pdbx_description
1 polymer ?
#
loop_
_entity_poly.entity_id
_entity_poly.type
_entity_poly.pdbx_seq_one_letter_code
_entity_poly.pdbx_strand_id
1 'polypeptide(L)' 'MVKIDLHGLKYSQVEDMLANKIITQYNLGHKDIEVITGNSERMKILVKKICEEYGFRVDQSWNQNTGSLIISSKEI' A
#
# COMPACT_ATOMS: atom_id res chain seq x y z
N MET A 1 -9.52 -5.07 -8.47
CA MET A 1 -8.64 -4.35 -7.53
C MET A 1 -8.39 -5.25 -6.33
N VAL A 2 -7.13 -5.53 -6.02
CA VAL A 2 -6.76 -6.34 -4.84
C VAL A 2 -6.70 -5.42 -3.62
N LYS A 3 -7.11 -5.94 -2.45
CA LYS A 3 -7.06 -5.20 -1.19
C LYS A 3 -6.07 -5.86 -0.22
N ILE A 4 -5.25 -5.04 0.42
CA ILE A 4 -4.36 -5.46 1.51
C ILE A 4 -4.78 -4.68 2.75
N ASP A 5 -5.28 -5.40 3.76
CA ASP A 5 -5.68 -4.78 5.02
C ASP A 5 -4.53 -4.80 6.03
N LEU A 6 -4.12 -3.61 6.48
CA LEU A 6 -3.10 -3.40 7.50
C LEU A 6 -3.70 -2.91 8.81
N HIS A 7 -5.01 -2.69 8.87
CA HIS A 7 -5.66 -2.17 10.07
C HIS A 7 -5.48 -3.15 11.24
N GLY A 8 -4.98 -2.64 12.36
CA GLY A 8 -4.69 -3.45 13.55
C GLY A 8 -3.37 -4.21 13.53
N LEU A 9 -2.59 -4.15 12.45
CA LEU A 9 -1.25 -4.72 12.41
C LEU A 9 -0.22 -3.80 13.08
N LYS A 10 0.82 -4.39 13.70
CA LYS A 10 1.97 -3.64 14.20
C LYS A 10 2.82 -3.13 13.04
N TYR A 11 3.45 -1.98 13.23
CA TYR A 11 4.34 -1.38 12.22
C TYR A 11 5.45 -2.34 11.77
N SER A 12 6.09 -3.07 12.69
CA SER A 12 7.13 -4.05 12.35
C SER A 12 6.62 -5.17 11.46
N GLN A 13 5.40 -5.66 11.68
CA GLN A 13 4.79 -6.68 10.84
C GLN A 13 4.57 -6.16 9.41
N VAL A 14 4.19 -4.88 9.28
CA VAL A 14 4.01 -4.22 7.99
C VAL A 14 5.33 -4.04 7.27
N GLU A 15 6.38 -3.60 7.98
CA GLU A 15 7.75 -3.50 7.46
C GLU A 15 8.25 -4.83 6.88
N ASP A 16 7.99 -5.94 7.57
CA ASP A 16 8.44 -7.28 7.15
C ASP A 16 7.70 -7.82 5.92
N MET A 17 6.42 -7.47 5.72
CA MET A 17 5.56 -8.17 4.75
C MET A 17 5.07 -7.34 3.56
N LEU A 18 4.95 -6.02 3.71
CA LEU A 18 4.17 -5.21 2.77
C LEU A 18 4.77 -5.19 1.37
N ALA A 19 6.08 -4.98 1.25
CA ALA A 19 6.77 -4.93 -0.04
C ALA A 19 6.59 -6.25 -0.81
N ASN A 20 6.84 -7.37 -0.15
CA ASN A 20 6.68 -8.69 -0.74
C ASN A 20 5.25 -8.95 -1.21
N LYS A 21 4.24 -8.52 -0.43
CA LYS A 21 2.83 -8.63 -0.83
C LYS A 21 2.54 -7.81 -2.09
N ILE A 22 2.95 -6.53 -2.13
CA ILE A 22 2.73 -5.65 -3.28
C ILE A 22 3.36 -6.23 -4.55
N ILE A 23 4.65 -6.62 -4.47
CA ILE A 23 5.40 -7.21 -5.59
C ILE A 23 4.72 -8.48 -6.10
N THR A 24 4.28 -9.35 -5.17
CA THR A 24 3.57 -10.57 -5.55
C THR A 24 2.29 -10.27 -6.32
N GLN A 25 1.47 -9.33 -5.84
CA GLN A 25 0.23 -8.95 -6.53
C GLN A 25 0.51 -8.35 -7.91
N TYR A 26 1.55 -7.53 -8.02
CA TYR A 26 1.96 -6.95 -9.29
C TYR A 26 2.37 -8.02 -10.31
N ASN A 27 3.17 -9.01 -9.89
CA ASN A 27 3.60 -10.13 -10.73
C ASN A 27 2.42 -11.03 -11.15
N LEU A 28 1.33 -11.04 -10.38
CA LEU A 28 0.06 -11.70 -10.76
C LEU A 28 -0.79 -10.88 -11.73
N GLY A 29 -0.31 -9.71 -12.17
CA GLY A 29 -0.99 -8.83 -13.12
C GLY A 29 -1.93 -7.81 -12.49
N HIS A 30 -1.94 -7.66 -11.16
CA HIS A 30 -2.75 -6.64 -10.49
C HIS A 30 -2.03 -5.28 -10.52
N LYS A 31 -2.54 -4.38 -11.36
CA LYS A 31 -1.95 -3.04 -11.57
C LYS A 31 -2.36 -2.00 -10.52
N ASP A 32 -3.53 -2.21 -9.89
CA ASP A 32 -4.06 -1.35 -8.83
C ASP A 32 -4.30 -2.16 -7.56
N ILE A 33 -3.63 -1.76 -6.48
CA ILE A 33 -3.72 -2.39 -5.16
C ILE A 33 -4.19 -1.34 -4.16
N GLU A 34 -5.31 -1.61 -3.48
CA GLU A 34 -5.79 -0.76 -2.39
C GLU A 34 -5.24 -1.26 -1.06
N VAL A 35 -4.49 -0.41 -0.36
CA VAL A 35 -3.97 -0.69 0.98
C VAL A 35 -4.82 0.03 2.01
N ILE A 36 -5.47 -0.74 2.88
CA ILE A 36 -6.29 -0.21 3.97
C ILE A 36 -5.36 0.00 5.17
N THR A 37 -5.18 1.25 5.56
CA THR A 37 -4.30 1.67 6.66
C THR A 37 -5.08 2.04 7.93
N GLY A 38 -6.40 2.21 7.80
CA GLY A 38 -7.22 2.91 8.78
C GLY A 38 -6.84 4.39 8.87
N ASN A 39 -7.32 5.10 9.89
CA ASN A 39 -7.05 6.53 10.05
C ASN A 39 -5.65 6.85 10.64
N SER A 40 -4.77 5.85 10.78
CA SER A 40 -3.44 6.04 11.36
C SER A 40 -2.51 6.75 10.38
N GLU A 41 -2.19 8.02 10.65
CA GLU A 41 -1.27 8.78 9.79
C GLU A 41 0.13 8.16 9.76
N ARG A 42 0.58 7.60 10.88
CA ARG A 42 1.85 6.87 10.95
C ARG A 42 1.87 5.62 10.05
N MET A 43 0.75 4.89 9.96
CA MET A 43 0.63 3.75 9.05
C MET A 43 0.72 4.20 7.59
N LYS A 44 0.05 5.31 7.23
CA LYS A 44 0.12 5.87 5.88
C LYS A 44 1.54 6.30 5.51
N ILE A 45 2.25 6.97 6.41
CA ILE A 45 3.66 7.35 6.21
C ILE A 45 4.52 6.10 5.99
N LEU A 46 4.32 5.06 6.81
CA LEU A 46 5.06 3.81 6.66
C LEU A 46 4.82 3.15 5.30
N VAL A 47 3.56 3.04 4.88
CA VAL A 47 3.19 2.48 3.56
C VAL A 47 3.83 3.29 2.44
N LYS A 48 3.75 4.63 2.48
CA LYS A 48 4.37 5.51 1.48
C LYS A 48 5.87 5.27 1.37
N LYS A 49 6.58 5.24 2.50
CA LYS A 49 8.03 5.02 2.55
C LYS A 49 8.41 3.67 1.91
N ILE A 50 7.73 2.60 2.29
CA ILE A 50 7.97 1.26 1.71
C ILE A 50 7.69 1.27 0.21
N CYS A 51 6.58 1.86 -0.22
CA CYS A 51 6.25 1.89 -1.65
C CYS A 51 7.29 2.68 -2.46
N GLU A 52 7.72 3.85 -1.97
CA GLU A 52 8.73 4.68 -2.61
C GLU A 52 10.08 3.96 -2.73
N GLU A 53 10.52 3.26 -1.69
CA GLU A 53 11.78 2.48 -1.68
C GLU A 53 11.80 1.39 -2.76
N TYR A 54 10.64 0.79 -3.03
CA TYR A 54 10.49 -0.26 -4.04
C TYR A 54 9.99 0.27 -5.40
N GLY A 55 9.95 1.58 -5.61
CA GLY A 55 9.62 2.20 -6.89
C GLY A 55 8.14 2.21 -7.25
N PHE A 56 7.23 2.04 -6.28
CA PHE A 56 5.79 2.15 -6.50
C PHE A 56 5.28 3.58 -6.28
N ARG A 57 4.20 3.93 -6.98
CA ARG A 57 3.47 5.18 -6.78
C ARG A 57 2.35 4.95 -5.76
N VAL A 58 2.11 5.95 -4.92
CA VAL A 58 1.03 5.95 -3.92
C VAL A 58 0.14 7.16 -4.11
N ASP A 59 -1.13 6.92 -4.39
CA ASP A 59 -2.17 7.94 -4.52
C ASP A 59 -3.22 7.80 -3.40
N GLN A 60 -4.00 8.85 -3.18
CA GLN A 60 -5.17 8.77 -2.29
C GLN A 60 -6.27 7.92 -2.91
N SER A 61 -7.11 7.33 -2.07
CA SER A 61 -8.29 6.59 -2.52
C SER A 61 -9.26 7.47 -3.31
N TRP A 62 -9.80 6.92 -4.39
CA TRP A 62 -10.66 7.63 -5.34
C TRP A 62 -12.02 8.04 -4.76
N ASN A 63 -12.44 7.45 -3.64
CA ASN A 63 -13.72 7.73 -2.99
C ASN A 63 -13.59 8.65 -1.76
N GLN A 64 -12.49 9.40 -1.63
CA GLN A 64 -12.17 10.24 -0.46
C GLN A 64 -12.03 9.45 0.87
N ASN A 65 -11.94 8.12 0.81
CA ASN A 65 -11.63 7.32 2.00
C ASN A 65 -10.19 7.59 2.45
N THR A 66 -10.06 8.41 3.48
CA THR A 66 -8.78 8.78 4.08
C THR A 66 -8.07 7.60 4.76
N GLY A 67 -8.78 6.48 4.97
CA GLY A 67 -8.24 5.26 5.58
C GLY A 67 -7.56 4.29 4.61
N SER A 68 -7.43 4.66 3.33
CA SER A 68 -6.85 3.79 2.29
C SER A 68 -5.97 4.54 1.30
N LEU A 69 -5.03 3.82 0.71
CA LEU A 69 -4.09 4.31 -0.30
C LEU A 69 -4.15 3.40 -1.54
N ILE A 70 -4.01 3.97 -2.73
CA ILE A 70 -3.92 3.22 -3.98
C ILE A 70 -2.45 3.13 -4.37
N ILE A 71 -1.98 1.90 -4.61
CA ILE A 71 -0.63 1.60 -5.05
C ILE A 71 -0.70 1.14 -6.51
N SER A 72 0.14 1.77 -7.33
CA SER A 72 0.30 1.46 -8.75
C SER A 72 1.77 1.44 -9.14
N SER A 73 2.11 0.80 -10.26
CA SER A 73 3.45 0.93 -10.82
C SER A 73 3.71 2.36 -11.26
N LYS A 74 4.91 2.84 -11.01
CA LYS A 74 5.40 4.07 -11.63
C LYS A 74 5.61 3.76 -13.12
N GLU A 75 4.64 4.13 -13.95
CA GLU A 75 4.88 4.15 -15.40
C GLU A 75 6.04 5.12 -15.64
N ILE A 76 7.08 4.63 -16.33
CA ILE A 76 8.22 5.43 -16.78
C ILE A 76 7.82 6.12 -18.07
#